data_AF-A0A9E5B1K5-F1
#
_entry.id   AF-A0A9E5B1K5-F1
#
_cell.length_a   1.000
_cell.length_b   1.000
_cell.length_c   1.000
_cell.angle_alpha   90.00
_cell.angle_beta   90.00
_cell.angle_gamma   90.00
#
_symmetry.space_group_name_H-M   'P 1'
#
loop_
_entity.id
_entity.type
_entity.pdbx_description
1 polymer ?
#
loop_
_entity_poly.entity_id
_entity_poly.type
_entity_poly.pdbx_seq_one_letter_code
_entity_poly.pdbx_strand_id
1 'polypeptide(L)'
;VRVMLTEPVAFNAVDVGLELAVILHRLYPQQLNAAAMARLLGDNATLAAIVAGKSSAEIKAPWSAGLFDFKARRAAFLLYP
;
A
#
# COMPACT_ATOMS: atom_id res chain seq x y z
N VAL A 1 10.39 -8.88 13.76
CA VAL A 1 9.65 -9.87 12.92
C VAL A 1 10.58 -10.31 11.79
N ARG A 2 10.70 -11.62 11.53
CA ARG A 2 11.38 -12.14 10.33
C ARG A 2 10.30 -12.55 9.34
N VAL A 3 10.37 -12.02 8.11
CA VAL A 3 9.48 -12.43 7.01
C VAL A 3 10.31 -13.24 6.02
N MET A 4 9.86 -14.44 5.67
CA MET A 4 10.47 -15.30 4.66
C MET A 4 9.50 -15.44 3.50
N LEU A 5 9.96 -15.12 2.30
CA LEU A 5 9.17 -15.21 1.09
C LEU A 5 9.33 -16.61 0.49
N THR A 6 8.25 -17.39 0.49
CA THR A 6 8.24 -18.75 -0.06
C THR A 6 7.81 -18.80 -1.52
N GLU A 7 6.87 -17.93 -1.91
CA GLU A 7 6.28 -17.89 -3.26
C GLU A 7 6.29 -16.46 -3.83
N PRO A 8 7.34 -16.07 -4.57
CA PRO A 8 7.53 -14.68 -4.98
C PRO A 8 6.52 -14.21 -6.04
N VAL A 9 6.05 -15.12 -6.91
CA VAL A 9 5.13 -14.75 -8.01
C VAL A 9 3.71 -14.45 -7.50
N ALA A 10 3.26 -15.15 -6.47
CA ALA A 10 1.95 -14.94 -5.86
C ALA A 10 1.94 -13.81 -4.82
N PHE A 11 3.11 -13.26 -4.48
CA PHE A 11 3.26 -12.32 -3.38
C PHE A 11 3.08 -10.86 -3.81
N ASN A 12 2.19 -10.16 -3.13
CA ASN A 12 2.04 -8.71 -3.28
C ASN A 12 2.70 -7.98 -2.10
N ALA A 13 3.90 -7.43 -2.33
CA ALA A 13 4.65 -6.71 -1.30
C ALA A 13 3.93 -5.48 -0.76
N VAL A 14 3.15 -4.79 -1.60
CA VAL A 14 2.40 -3.59 -1.21
C VAL A 14 1.30 -3.95 -0.20
N ASP A 15 0.65 -5.11 -0.38
CA ASP A 15 -0.38 -5.57 0.55
C ASP A 15 0.20 -5.82 1.94
N VAL A 16 1.38 -6.44 2.04
CA VAL A 16 2.05 -6.65 3.33
C VAL A 16 2.47 -5.33 3.97
N GLY A 17 3.05 -4.42 3.19
CA GLY A 17 3.44 -3.10 3.69
C GLY A 17 2.25 -2.30 4.22
N LEU A 18 1.12 -2.35 3.52
CA LEU A 18 -0.11 -1.69 3.93
C LEU A 18 -0.70 -2.33 5.20
N GLU A 19 -0.75 -3.65 5.28
CA GLU A 19 -1.24 -4.35 6.48
C GLU A 19 -0.38 -4.03 7.71
N LEU A 20 0.95 -4.00 7.54
CA LEU A 20 1.85 -3.59 8.61
C LEU A 20 1.59 -2.14 9.03
N ALA A 21 1.40 -1.22 8.08
CA ALA A 21 1.06 0.16 8.37
C ALA A 21 -0.24 0.29 9.18
N VAL A 22 -1.31 -0.40 8.76
CA VAL A 22 -2.61 -0.41 9.45
C VAL A 22 -2.48 -1.02 10.87
N ILE A 23 -1.85 -2.18 11.00
CA ILE A 23 -1.73 -2.88 12.28
C ILE A 23 -0.84 -2.10 13.24
N LEU A 24 0.32 -1.62 12.79
CA LEU A 24 1.23 -0.85 13.65
C LEU A 24 0.62 0.48 14.06
N HIS A 25 -0.12 1.16 13.16
CA HIS A 25 -0.81 2.38 13.54
C HIS A 25 -1.90 2.12 14.58
N ARG A 26 -2.65 1.02 14.42
CA ARG A 26 -3.69 0.62 15.39
C ARG A 26 -3.12 0.25 16.76
N LEU A 27 -2.00 -0.48 16.81
CA LEU A 27 -1.42 -0.99 18.06
C LEU A 27 -0.49 0.02 18.75
N TYR A 28 0.21 0.84 17.97
CA TYR A 28 1.26 1.75 18.45
C TYR A 28 1.15 3.15 17.81
N PRO A 29 0.01 3.84 17.92
CA PRO A 29 -0.25 5.10 17.21
C PRO A 29 0.70 6.23 17.64
N GLN A 30 1.22 6.21 18.87
CA GLN A 30 2.13 7.24 19.38
C GLN A 30 3.59 7.03 18.94
N GLN A 31 3.96 5.78 18.64
CA GLN A 31 5.31 5.40 18.23
C GLN A 31 5.46 5.43 16.71
N LEU A 32 4.37 5.18 15.97
CA LEU A 32 4.37 5.25 14.52
C LEU A 32 4.25 6.71 14.06
N ASN A 33 5.34 7.27 13.55
CA ASN A 33 5.31 8.60 12.92
C ASN A 33 4.55 8.54 11.59
N ALA A 34 3.23 8.72 11.64
CA ALA A 34 2.36 8.70 10.46
C ALA A 34 2.75 9.77 9.42
N ALA A 35 3.26 10.93 9.85
CA ALA A 35 3.71 11.98 8.94
C ALA A 35 4.94 11.54 8.12
N ALA A 36 5.83 10.74 8.70
CA ALA A 36 6.97 10.18 7.98
C ALA A 36 6.53 9.19 6.86
N MET A 37 5.38 8.53 7.02
CA MET A 37 4.83 7.62 6.01
C MET A 37 4.31 8.35 4.78
N ALA A 38 3.90 9.62 4.91
CA ALA A 38 3.35 10.41 3.80
C ALA A 38 4.27 10.42 2.57
N ARG A 39 5.58 10.57 2.82
CA ARG A 39 6.60 10.60 1.76
C ARG A 39 6.71 9.28 1.01
N LEU A 40 6.58 8.15 1.71
CA LEU A 40 6.69 6.82 1.11
C LEU A 40 5.40 6.42 0.39
N LEU A 41 4.24 6.75 0.98
CA LEU A 41 2.94 6.45 0.41
C LEU A 41 2.67 7.26 -0.86
N GLY A 42 3.08 8.52 -0.90
CA GLY A 42 2.87 9.41 -2.05
C GLY A 42 1.40 9.77 -2.31
N ASP A 43 0.48 9.34 -1.45
CA ASP A 43 -0.95 9.59 -1.53
C ASP A 43 -1.54 9.96 -0.16
N ASN A 44 -2.05 11.19 -0.08
CA ASN A 44 -2.63 11.73 1.15
C ASN A 44 -3.95 11.04 1.52
N ALA A 45 -4.72 10.55 0.53
CA ALA A 45 -5.98 9.86 0.79
C ALA A 45 -5.74 8.51 1.48
N THR A 46 -4.73 7.77 1.04
CA THR A 46 -4.26 6.53 1.68
C THR A 46 -3.79 6.79 3.11
N LEU A 47 -2.97 7.82 3.34
CA LEU A 47 -2.51 8.17 4.69
C LEU A 47 -3.70 8.49 5.61
N ALA A 48 -4.64 9.32 5.14
CA ALA A 48 -5.83 9.67 5.91
C ALA A 48 -6.68 8.42 6.24
N ALA A 49 -6.80 7.48 5.31
CA ALA A 49 -7.54 6.25 5.52
C ALA A 49 -6.88 5.31 6.55
N ILE A 50 -5.54 5.23 6.57
CA ILE A 50 -4.79 4.51 7.61
C ILE A 50 -5.03 5.13 8.98
N VAL A 51 -4.94 6.46 9.08
CA VAL A 51 -5.17 7.20 10.34
C VAL A 51 -6.62 7.07 10.81
N ALA A 52 -7.57 6.99 9.88
CA ALA A 52 -8.97 6.72 10.18
C ALA A 52 -9.25 5.26 10.60
N GLY A 53 -8.23 4.39 10.64
CA GLY A 53 -8.37 2.99 11.06
C GLY A 53 -9.12 2.10 10.07
N LYS A 54 -9.20 2.50 8.79
CA LYS A 54 -9.80 1.66 7.75
C LYS A 54 -8.99 0.37 7.54
N SER A 55 -9.67 -0.68 7.13
CA SER A 55 -9.01 -1.93 6.72
C SER A 55 -8.22 -1.74 5.43
N SER A 56 -7.19 -2.57 5.22
CA SER A 56 -6.43 -2.56 3.97
C SER A 56 -7.30 -2.80 2.74
N ALA A 57 -8.38 -3.57 2.86
CA ALA A 57 -9.32 -3.78 1.76
C ALA A 57 -10.04 -2.48 1.37
N GLU A 58 -10.53 -1.72 2.35
CA GLU A 58 -11.19 -0.43 2.13
C GLU A 58 -10.23 0.63 1.57
N ILE A 59 -8.96 0.60 2.01
CA ILE A 59 -7.92 1.49 1.50
C ILE A 59 -7.59 1.19 0.04
N LYS A 60 -7.55 -0.11 -0.34
CA LYS A 60 -7.19 -0.54 -1.70
C LYS A 60 -8.31 -0.42 -2.71
N ALA A 61 -9.58 -0.54 -2.27
CA ALA A 61 -10.74 -0.44 -3.16
C ALA A 61 -10.68 0.76 -4.13
N PRO A 62 -10.39 2.01 -3.68
CA PRO A 62 -10.29 3.15 -4.58
C PRO A 62 -9.08 3.12 -5.53
N TRP A 63 -8.04 2.33 -5.26
CA TRP A 63 -6.85 2.26 -6.12
C TRP A 63 -7.11 1.55 -7.44
N SER A 64 -8.12 0.69 -7.49
CA SER A 64 -8.41 -0.19 -8.63
C SER A 64 -8.52 0.57 -9.97
N ALA A 65 -9.23 1.68 -10.00
CA ALA A 65 -9.39 2.53 -11.18
C ALA A 65 -8.05 3.15 -11.63
N GLY A 66 -7.31 3.76 -10.71
CA GLY A 66 -6.00 4.36 -11.01
C GLY A 66 -4.96 3.34 -11.48
N LEU A 67 -4.99 2.13 -10.90
CA LEU A 67 -4.15 0.99 -11.32
C LEU A 67 -4.51 0.52 -12.72
N PHE A 68 -5.80 0.45 -13.06
CA PHE A 68 -6.25 0.12 -14.41
C PHE A 68 -5.74 1.16 -15.42
N ASP A 69 -5.96 2.45 -15.15
CA ASP A 69 -5.52 3.54 -16.02
C ASP A 69 -3.99 3.59 -16.16
N PHE A 70 -3.26 3.30 -15.09
CA PHE A 70 -1.80 3.21 -15.12
C PHE A 70 -1.32 2.04 -15.99
N LYS A 71 -1.94 0.86 -15.86
CA LYS A 71 -1.61 -0.31 -16.68
C LYS A 71 -1.91 -0.06 -18.17
N ALA A 72 -3.02 0.61 -18.48
CA ALA A 72 -3.35 1.00 -19.85
C ALA A 72 -2.33 1.99 -20.43
N ARG A 73 -2.00 3.05 -19.68
CA ARG A 73 -1.02 4.08 -20.11
C ARG A 73 0.38 3.51 -20.30
N ARG A 74 0.85 2.65 -19.39
CA ARG A 74 2.22 2.10 -19.47
C ARG A 74 2.43 1.16 -20.65
N ALA A 75 1.37 0.53 -21.16
CA ALA A 75 1.46 -0.50 -22.20
C ALA A 75 2.15 -0.02 -23.48
N ALA A 76 1.94 1.25 -23.87
CA ALA A 76 2.58 1.85 -25.05
C ALA A 76 4.10 2.09 -24.89
N PHE A 77 4.63 2.00 -23.67
CA PHE A 77 6.03 2.31 -23.36
C PHE A 77 6.83 1.08 -22.89
N LEU A 78 6.24 -0.12 -22.93
CA LEU A 78 6.93 -1.35 -22.54
C LEU A 78 7.90 -1.80 -23.64
N LEU A 79 9.16 -2.00 -23.27
CA LEU A 79 10.20 -2.56 -24.15
C LEU A 79 10.24 -4.09 -24.10
N TYR A 80 9.60 -4.68 -23.10
CA TYR A 80 9.59 -6.12 -22.84
C TYR A 80 8.15 -6.59 -22.65
N PRO A 81 7.81 -7.79 -23.12
CA PRO A 81 6.51 -8.43 -22.86
C PRO A 81 6.19 -8.53 -21.37
#